data_AF-K6UI02-F1
#
_entry.id   AF-K6UI02-F1
#
_cell.length_a   1.000
_cell.length_b   1.000
_cell.length_c   1.000
_cell.angle_alpha   90.00
_cell.angle_beta   90.00
_cell.angle_gamma   90.00
#
_symmetry.space_group_name_H-M   'P 1'
#
loop_
_entity.id
_entity.type
_entity.pdbx_description
1 polymer ?
#
loop_
_entity_poly.entity_id
_entity_poly.type
_entity_poly.pdbx_seq_one_letter_code
_entity_poly.pdbx_strand_id
1 'polypeptide(L)'
;MEIIENDEYHSVCRCKLIKYWIYYEVKRILASETRDVYKETIRELHKGWTLYNDYGSYRVEQYKCNPESNIPAMKDIVYKKNIHEHCLNYYEISNKKDDNDECRKYKIYIQGLNLPYTSFDSLFSEDKNNYQSYYNKCRTYNPINIPDVSIFHQD
;
A
#
# COMPACT_ATOMS: atom_id res chain seq x y z
N MET A 1 -3.77 -22.67 -13.26
CA MET A 1 -3.25 -21.34 -13.59
C MET A 1 -2.28 -21.00 -12.48
N GLU A 2 -0.99 -21.23 -12.70
CA GLU A 2 0.05 -20.88 -11.72
C GLU A 2 0.12 -19.36 -11.64
N ILE A 3 -0.29 -18.81 -10.49
CA ILE A 3 -0.03 -17.41 -10.20
C ILE A 3 1.47 -17.33 -9.94
N ILE A 4 2.19 -16.70 -10.86
CA ILE A 4 3.60 -16.37 -10.67
C ILE A 4 3.66 -15.46 -9.43
N GLU A 5 4.45 -15.80 -8.40
CA GLU A 5 4.52 -15.06 -7.11
C GLU A 5 4.69 -13.53 -7.28
N ASN A 6 5.32 -13.11 -8.37
CA ASN A 6 5.52 -11.69 -8.70
C ASN A 6 4.22 -10.96 -9.09
N ASP A 7 3.23 -11.67 -9.61
CA ASP A 7 1.91 -11.12 -9.97
C ASP A 7 1.03 -10.96 -8.72
N GLU A 8 1.18 -11.85 -7.73
CA GLU A 8 0.47 -11.77 -6.45
C GLU A 8 0.92 -10.54 -5.63
N TYR A 9 2.23 -10.33 -5.44
CA TYR A 9 2.74 -9.16 -4.73
C TYR A 9 2.21 -7.86 -5.35
N HIS A 10 2.29 -7.77 -6.67
CA HIS A 10 1.90 -6.58 -7.41
C HIS A 10 0.38 -6.33 -7.34
N SER A 11 -0.43 -7.38 -7.44
CA SER A 11 -1.88 -7.34 -7.23
C SER A 11 -2.23 -6.84 -5.82
N VAL A 12 -1.67 -7.47 -4.78
CA VAL A 12 -1.93 -7.11 -3.38
C VAL A 12 -1.52 -5.67 -3.10
N CYS A 13 -0.35 -5.26 -3.56
CA CYS A 13 0.16 -3.91 -3.32
C CYS A 13 -0.75 -2.83 -3.95
N ARG A 14 -1.17 -3.01 -5.20
CA ARG A 14 -2.13 -2.11 -5.86
C ARG A 14 -3.46 -2.06 -5.13
N CYS A 15 -3.99 -3.22 -4.72
CA CYS A 15 -5.22 -3.28 -3.94
C CYS A 15 -5.10 -2.57 -2.59
N LYS A 16 -3.97 -2.69 -1.90
CA LYS A 16 -3.73 -1.98 -0.64
C LYS A 16 -3.65 -0.47 -0.86
N LEU A 17 -2.91 -0.03 -1.88
CA LEU A 17 -2.79 1.39 -2.20
C LEU A 17 -4.15 2.02 -2.51
N ILE A 18 -4.96 1.41 -3.38
CA ILE A 18 -6.26 1.98 -3.76
C ILE A 18 -7.23 2.05 -2.55
N LYS A 19 -7.24 1.03 -1.68
CA LYS A 19 -8.02 1.05 -0.42
C LYS A 19 -7.67 2.26 0.43
N TYR A 20 -6.38 2.44 0.73
CA TYR A 20 -5.94 3.52 1.60
C TYR A 20 -6.01 4.90 0.93
N TRP A 21 -5.95 4.97 -0.40
CA TRP A 21 -6.23 6.18 -1.14
C TRP A 21 -7.69 6.60 -0.98
N ILE A 22 -8.65 5.68 -1.16
CA ILE A 22 -10.08 5.96 -0.94
C ILE A 22 -10.34 6.37 0.52
N TYR A 23 -9.75 5.67 1.50
CA TYR A 23 -9.91 6.03 2.91
C TYR A 23 -9.31 7.40 3.24
N TYR A 24 -8.21 7.78 2.58
CA TYR A 24 -7.62 9.11 2.69
C TYR A 24 -8.57 10.18 2.17
N GLU A 25 -9.22 9.95 1.03
CA GLU A 25 -10.23 10.87 0.49
C GLU A 25 -11.44 11.01 1.42
N VAL A 26 -11.96 9.90 1.96
CA VAL A 26 -13.04 9.94 2.96
C VAL A 26 -12.61 10.72 4.19
N LYS A 27 -11.40 10.47 4.72
CA LYS A 27 -10.84 11.24 5.86
C LYS A 27 -10.77 12.73 5.55
N ARG A 28 -10.35 13.11 4.34
CA ARG A 28 -10.20 14.50 3.92
C ARG A 28 -11.56 15.21 3.83
N ILE A 29 -12.56 14.53 3.28
CA ILE A 29 -13.93 15.05 3.19
C ILE A 29 -14.55 15.21 4.59
N LEU A 30 -14.31 14.25 5.48
CA LEU A 30 -14.88 14.21 6.83
C LEU A 30 -13.95 14.81 7.90
N ALA A 31 -13.06 15.73 7.53
CA ALA A 31 -12.00 16.21 8.42
C ALA A 31 -12.51 16.88 9.71
N SER A 32 -13.70 17.49 9.67
CA SER A 32 -14.35 18.14 10.82
C SER A 32 -15.37 17.25 11.52
N GLU A 33 -15.61 16.03 11.03
CA GLU A 33 -16.68 15.17 11.52
C GLU A 33 -16.24 14.30 12.70
N THR A 34 -17.24 13.77 13.41
CA THR A 34 -16.98 12.87 14.53
C THR A 34 -16.45 11.51 14.07
N ARG A 35 -15.81 10.80 15.00
CA ARG A 35 -15.34 9.42 14.77
C ARG A 35 -16.49 8.48 14.35
N ASP A 36 -17.69 8.70 14.87
CA ASP A 36 -18.84 7.85 14.58
C ASP A 36 -19.38 8.09 13.17
N VAL A 37 -19.43 9.35 12.73
CA VAL A 37 -19.76 9.71 11.33
C VAL A 37 -18.75 9.11 10.36
N TYR A 38 -17.45 9.16 10.69
CA TYR A 38 -16.41 8.51 9.90
C TYR A 38 -16.63 6.99 9.80
N LYS A 39 -16.83 6.31 10.93
CA LYS A 39 -17.05 4.86 10.96
C LYS A 39 -18.26 4.47 10.13
N GLU A 40 -19.37 5.20 10.27
CA GLU A 40 -20.58 4.91 9.52
C GLU A 40 -20.38 5.11 8.02
N THR A 41 -19.71 6.20 7.63
CA THR A 41 -19.39 6.45 6.22
C THR A 41 -18.50 5.36 5.63
N ILE A 42 -17.50 4.86 6.37
CA ILE A 42 -16.66 3.75 5.91
C ILE A 42 -17.47 2.45 5.80
N ARG A 43 -18.43 2.18 6.69
CA ARG A 43 -19.31 1.01 6.57
C ARG A 43 -20.15 1.07 5.32
N GLU A 44 -20.75 2.21 5.03
CA GLU A 44 -21.54 2.40 3.81
C GLU A 44 -20.67 2.29 2.55
N LEU A 45 -19.46 2.86 2.59
CA LEU A 45 -18.47 2.67 1.53
C LEU A 45 -18.13 1.18 1.34
N HIS A 46 -17.88 0.43 2.41
CA HIS A 46 -17.59 -1.00 2.35
C HIS A 46 -18.75 -1.78 1.71
N LYS A 47 -20.00 -1.47 2.10
CA LYS A 47 -21.20 -2.09 1.49
C LYS A 47 -21.27 -1.82 -0.01
N GLY A 48 -21.12 -0.55 -0.41
CA GLY A 48 -21.13 -0.17 -1.82
C GLY A 48 -20.01 -0.82 -2.62
N TRP A 49 -18.81 -0.91 -2.04
CA TRP A 49 -17.67 -1.59 -2.66
C TRP A 49 -17.94 -3.09 -2.84
N THR A 50 -18.42 -3.78 -1.80
CA THR A 50 -18.77 -5.21 -1.91
C THR A 50 -19.81 -5.45 -3.01
N LEU A 51 -20.87 -4.63 -3.06
CA LEU A 51 -21.88 -4.71 -4.13
C LEU A 51 -21.27 -4.50 -5.52
N TYR A 52 -20.33 -3.56 -5.66
CA TYR A 52 -19.60 -3.37 -6.92
C TYR A 52 -18.78 -4.60 -7.31
N ASN A 53 -18.10 -5.23 -6.35
CA ASN A 53 -17.32 -6.45 -6.57
C ASN A 53 -18.20 -7.65 -6.96
N ASP A 54 -19.41 -7.75 -6.40
CA ASP A 54 -20.34 -8.85 -6.65
C ASP A 54 -21.07 -8.72 -7.99
N TYR A 55 -21.47 -7.50 -8.35
CA TYR A 55 -22.41 -7.27 -9.45
C TYR A 55 -21.85 -6.44 -10.62
N GLY A 56 -20.64 -5.90 -10.50
CA GLY A 56 -19.99 -5.08 -11.53
C GLY A 56 -19.87 -5.77 -12.91
N SER A 57 -19.83 -4.97 -13.97
CA SER A 57 -19.79 -5.42 -15.38
C SER A 57 -18.46 -6.05 -15.81
N TYR A 58 -17.37 -5.80 -15.08
CA TYR A 58 -16.04 -6.35 -15.36
C TYR A 58 -15.66 -7.40 -14.30
N ARG A 59 -16.18 -8.63 -14.46
CA ARG A 59 -16.15 -9.69 -13.44
C ARG A 59 -14.87 -10.53 -13.38
N VAL A 60 -13.73 -10.02 -13.84
CA VAL A 60 -12.50 -10.81 -13.74
C VAL A 60 -11.98 -10.72 -12.31
N GLU A 61 -12.00 -11.85 -11.60
CA GLU A 61 -11.68 -11.93 -10.16
C GLU A 61 -10.31 -11.31 -9.82
N GLN A 62 -9.34 -11.44 -10.73
CA GLN A 62 -7.99 -10.89 -10.57
C GLN A 62 -7.91 -9.36 -10.48
N TYR A 63 -8.96 -8.63 -10.87
CA TYR A 63 -9.00 -7.16 -10.78
C TYR A 63 -9.83 -6.65 -9.59
N LYS A 64 -10.41 -7.54 -8.79
CA LYS A 64 -11.19 -7.16 -7.63
C LYS A 64 -10.27 -6.88 -6.44
N CYS A 65 -10.54 -5.78 -5.76
CA CYS A 65 -9.98 -5.48 -4.46
C CYS A 65 -11.11 -5.42 -3.45
N ASN A 66 -11.04 -6.18 -2.37
CA ASN A 66 -12.02 -6.09 -1.28
C ASN A 66 -11.66 -4.96 -0.32
N PRO A 67 -12.62 -4.30 0.34
CA PRO A 67 -12.30 -3.39 1.44
C PRO A 67 -11.47 -4.08 2.53
N GLU A 68 -10.85 -3.29 3.41
CA GLU A 68 -10.22 -3.85 4.62
C GLU A 68 -11.26 -4.54 5.50
N SER A 69 -10.86 -5.64 6.13
CA SER A 69 -11.76 -6.42 7.01
C SER A 69 -12.25 -5.59 8.20
N ASN A 70 -11.41 -4.66 8.66
CA ASN A 70 -11.69 -3.72 9.73
C ASN A 70 -11.66 -2.28 9.21
N ILE A 71 -12.46 -1.42 9.86
CA ILE A 71 -12.43 0.02 9.62
C ILE A 71 -11.09 0.58 10.10
N PRO A 72 -10.25 1.16 9.22
CA PRO A 72 -8.96 1.68 9.63
C PRO A 72 -9.12 2.89 10.55
N ALA A 73 -8.21 3.05 11.51
CA ALA A 73 -8.20 4.23 12.35
C ALA A 73 -7.79 5.48 11.55
N MET A 74 -8.52 6.59 11.69
CA MET A 74 -8.26 7.84 10.95
C MET A 74 -6.82 8.36 11.08
N LYS A 75 -6.19 8.14 12.25
CA LYS A 75 -4.80 8.53 12.50
C LYS A 75 -3.79 7.75 11.65
N ASP A 76 -4.10 6.51 11.30
CA ASP A 76 -3.15 5.61 10.64
C ASP A 76 -3.25 5.69 9.10
N ILE A 77 -4.37 6.19 8.56
CA ILE A 77 -4.67 6.21 7.12
C ILE A 77 -3.53 6.82 6.29
N VAL A 78 -2.99 7.96 6.72
CA VAL A 78 -1.94 8.68 5.97
C VAL A 78 -0.66 7.86 5.93
N TYR A 79 -0.26 7.29 7.06
CA TYR A 79 0.93 6.46 7.16
C TYR A 79 0.80 5.17 6.35
N LYS A 80 -0.35 4.51 6.46
CA LYS A 80 -0.63 3.29 5.69
C LYS A 80 -0.65 3.57 4.19
N LYS A 81 -1.34 4.63 3.74
CA LYS A 81 -1.32 5.09 2.34
C LYS A 81 0.12 5.28 1.85
N ASN A 82 0.91 6.10 2.54
CA ASN A 82 2.24 6.48 2.07
C ASN A 82 3.22 5.28 2.05
N ILE A 83 3.08 4.33 2.99
CA ILE A 83 3.89 3.10 2.98
C ILE A 83 3.46 2.17 1.84
N HIS A 84 2.16 1.97 1.60
CA HIS A 84 1.70 1.19 0.44
C HIS A 84 2.15 1.80 -0.89
N GLU A 85 2.07 3.12 -1.01
CA GLU A 85 2.56 3.87 -2.17
C GLU A 85 4.06 3.66 -2.37
N HIS A 86 4.84 3.73 -1.29
CA HIS A 86 6.26 3.43 -1.34
C HIS A 86 6.54 1.99 -1.77
N CYS A 87 5.84 1.02 -1.19
CA CYS A 87 6.06 -0.39 -1.49
C CYS A 87 5.70 -0.78 -2.93
N LEU A 88 4.75 -0.06 -3.55
CA LEU A 88 4.45 -0.21 -4.97
C LEU A 88 5.54 0.44 -5.82
N ASN A 89 5.84 1.71 -5.59
CA ASN A 89 6.79 2.47 -6.38
C ASN A 89 8.19 1.84 -6.35
N TYR A 90 8.67 1.41 -5.17
CA TYR A 90 9.97 0.74 -5.06
C TYR A 90 9.98 -0.59 -5.81
N TYR A 91 8.89 -1.36 -5.75
CA TYR A 91 8.77 -2.61 -6.51
C TYR A 91 8.79 -2.36 -8.03
N GLU A 92 8.04 -1.38 -8.51
CA GLU A 92 7.99 -1.06 -9.95
C GLU A 92 9.34 -0.54 -10.45
N ILE A 93 9.98 0.37 -9.70
CA ILE A 93 11.27 0.96 -10.06
C ILE A 93 12.39 -0.09 -10.02
N SER A 94 12.46 -0.92 -8.97
CA SER A 94 13.50 -1.96 -8.85
C SER A 94 13.41 -3.07 -9.91
N ASN A 95 12.25 -3.23 -10.56
CA ASN A 95 12.09 -4.16 -11.67
C ASN A 95 12.51 -3.57 -13.03
N LYS A 96 12.75 -2.25 -13.14
CA LYS A 96 13.28 -1.63 -14.36
C LYS A 96 14.80 -1.75 -14.36
N LYS A 97 15.34 -2.65 -15.19
CA LYS A 97 16.78 -3.00 -15.21
C LYS A 97 17.72 -1.84 -15.61
N ASP A 98 17.22 -0.80 -16.28
CA ASP A 98 18.07 0.17 -16.98
C ASP A 98 17.97 1.62 -16.46
N ASP A 99 17.20 1.89 -15.39
CA ASP A 99 16.96 3.28 -14.93
C ASP A 99 17.57 3.58 -13.55
N ASN A 100 18.91 3.52 -13.49
CA ASN A 100 19.69 3.87 -12.30
C ASN A 100 19.43 5.32 -11.82
N ASP A 101 19.08 6.23 -12.73
CA ASP A 101 18.81 7.62 -12.39
C ASP A 101 17.43 7.82 -11.74
N GLU A 102 16.38 7.15 -12.24
CA GLU A 102 15.06 7.11 -11.60
C GLU A 102 15.15 6.45 -10.21
N CYS A 103 15.89 5.34 -10.09
CA CYS A 103 16.15 4.69 -8.81
C CYS A 103 16.79 5.65 -7.80
N ARG A 104 17.82 6.38 -8.22
CA ARG A 104 18.53 7.35 -7.37
C ARG A 104 17.63 8.52 -6.95
N LYS A 105 16.88 9.11 -7.89
CA LYS A 105 15.94 10.20 -7.60
C LYS A 105 14.88 9.76 -6.61
N TYR A 106 14.31 8.58 -6.83
CA TYR A 106 13.31 8.01 -5.95
C TYR A 106 13.87 7.73 -4.55
N LYS A 107 15.11 7.22 -4.47
CA LYS A 107 15.79 6.99 -3.20
C LYS A 107 15.93 8.29 -2.38
N ILE A 108 16.43 9.36 -2.99
CA ILE A 108 16.60 10.66 -2.31
C ILE A 108 15.24 11.18 -1.82
N TYR A 109 14.22 11.10 -2.68
CA TYR A 109 12.85 11.49 -2.33
C TYR A 109 12.31 10.70 -1.14
N ILE A 110 12.43 9.36 -1.16
CA ILE A 110 11.83 8.51 -0.13
C ILE A 110 12.55 8.59 1.22
N GLN A 111 13.87 8.81 1.22
CA GLN A 111 14.63 9.09 2.45
C GLN A 111 14.18 10.41 3.10
N GLY A 112 13.82 11.43 2.30
CA GLY A 112 13.29 12.69 2.81
C GLY A 112 11.89 12.62 3.42
N LEU A 113 11.09 11.61 3.08
CA LEU A 113 9.70 11.46 3.55
C LEU A 113 9.58 10.97 5.00
N ASN A 114 10.66 10.50 5.63
CA ASN A 114 10.67 9.99 7.02
C ASN A 114 9.48 9.06 7.33
N LEU A 115 9.23 8.10 6.44
CA LEU A 115 8.11 7.17 6.59
C LEU A 115 8.21 6.41 7.92
N PRO A 116 7.08 6.18 8.63
CA PRO A 116 7.09 5.65 10.00
C PRO A 116 7.28 4.13 10.04
N TYR A 117 8.36 3.63 9.43
CA TYR A 117 8.69 2.20 9.40
C TYR A 117 9.01 1.62 10.79
N THR A 118 9.35 2.46 11.77
CA THR A 118 9.46 2.05 13.18
C THR A 118 8.16 1.48 13.73
N SER A 119 7.01 1.90 13.19
CA SER A 119 5.68 1.41 13.55
C SER A 119 5.12 0.39 12.55
N PHE A 120 5.90 -0.05 11.56
CA PHE A 120 5.43 -0.90 10.46
C PHE A 120 4.70 -2.16 10.96
N ASP A 121 5.33 -2.91 11.86
CA ASP A 121 4.78 -4.18 12.36
C ASP A 121 3.43 -3.98 13.08
N SER A 122 3.25 -2.84 13.75
CA SER A 122 1.98 -2.49 14.40
C SER A 122 0.92 -1.99 13.41
N LEU A 123 1.32 -1.29 12.34
CA LEU A 123 0.42 -0.76 11.32
C LEU A 123 -0.12 -1.88 10.42
N PHE A 124 0.68 -2.91 10.14
CA PHE A 124 0.39 -3.94 9.14
C PHE A 124 0.29 -5.36 9.74
N SER A 125 -0.13 -5.48 10.99
CA SER A 125 -0.29 -6.79 11.66
C SER A 125 -1.27 -7.72 10.96
N GLU A 126 -2.34 -7.18 10.34
CA GLU A 126 -3.27 -7.97 9.52
C GLU A 126 -2.62 -8.48 8.23
N ASP A 127 -1.81 -7.64 7.58
CA ASP A 127 -1.11 -8.01 6.34
C ASP A 127 -0.08 -9.11 6.57
N LYS A 128 0.55 -9.12 7.74
CA LYS A 128 1.44 -10.22 8.15
C LYS A 128 0.74 -11.56 8.07
N ASN A 129 -0.51 -11.64 8.54
CA ASN A 129 -1.26 -12.90 8.59
C ASN A 129 -1.90 -13.26 7.24
N ASN A 130 -2.46 -12.26 6.55
CA ASN A 130 -3.27 -12.48 5.35
C ASN A 130 -2.48 -12.39 4.03
N TYR A 131 -1.35 -11.69 4.04
CA TYR A 131 -0.55 -11.35 2.85
C TYR A 131 0.96 -11.42 3.16
N GLN A 132 1.39 -12.54 3.74
CA GLN A 132 2.73 -12.70 4.32
C GLN A 132 3.88 -12.36 3.35
N SER A 133 3.76 -12.75 2.07
CA SER A 133 4.76 -12.42 1.02
C SER A 133 4.86 -10.91 0.79
N TYR A 134 3.72 -10.25 0.60
CA TYR A 134 3.64 -8.80 0.48
C TYR A 134 4.18 -8.08 1.72
N TYR A 135 3.75 -8.49 2.91
CA TYR A 135 4.20 -7.90 4.17
C TYR A 135 5.72 -8.00 4.31
N ASN A 136 6.32 -9.18 4.10
CA ASN A 136 7.75 -9.38 4.25
C ASN A 136 8.55 -8.52 3.27
N LYS A 137 8.11 -8.46 2.01
CA LYS A 137 8.81 -7.71 0.96
C LYS A 137 8.66 -6.19 1.15
N CYS A 138 7.46 -5.70 1.46
CA CYS A 138 7.26 -4.28 1.79
C CYS A 138 8.05 -3.86 3.04
N ARG A 139 8.19 -4.75 4.04
CA ARG A 139 9.00 -4.49 5.24
C ARG A 139 10.49 -4.31 4.93
N THR A 140 11.05 -5.06 3.97
CA THR A 140 12.47 -4.91 3.60
C THR A 140 12.74 -3.61 2.84
N TYR A 141 11.70 -2.96 2.30
CA TYR A 141 11.80 -1.69 1.58
C TYR A 141 11.94 -0.47 2.49
N ASN A 142 12.06 -0.64 3.80
CA ASN A 142 12.39 0.45 4.72
C ASN A 142 13.51 1.34 4.13
N PRO A 143 13.29 2.66 3.94
CA PRO A 143 14.28 3.55 3.32
C PRO A 143 15.67 3.54 3.96
N ILE A 144 15.76 3.22 5.26
CA ILE A 144 17.02 3.09 6.00
C ILE A 144 17.87 1.91 5.49
N ASN A 145 17.22 0.86 5.00
CA ASN A 145 17.89 -0.35 4.51
C ASN A 145 18.35 -0.23 3.05
N ILE A 146 17.96 0.84 2.34
CA ILE A 146 18.32 1.02 0.93
C ILE A 146 19.78 1.53 0.89
N PRO A 147 20.76 0.74 0.37
CA PRO A 147 22.18 1.09 0.40
C PRO A 147 22.46 2.43 -0.28
N ASP A 148 23.36 3.24 0.27
CA ASP A 148 23.82 4.45 -0.41
C ASP A 148 24.49 4.13 -1.75
N VAL A 149 24.20 4.97 -2.74
CA VAL A 149 24.61 4.81 -4.15
C VAL A 149 26.14 4.72 -4.30
N SER A 150 26.90 4.98 -3.22
CA SER A 150 28.34 4.82 -3.16
C SER A 150 28.85 3.37 -3.24
N ILE A 151 28.01 2.35 -3.44
CA ILE A 151 28.45 0.95 -3.61
C ILE A 151 27.91 0.29 -4.90
N PHE A 152 27.61 1.06 -5.95
CA PHE A 152 27.41 0.47 -7.29
C PHE A 152 28.71 0.28 -8.09
N HIS A 153 29.87 0.45 -7.45
CA HIS A 153 31.17 0.07 -7.98
C HIS A 153 32.01 -0.60 -6.88
N GLN A 154 32.15 -1.93 -7.00
CA GLN A 154 33.13 -2.87 -6.42
C GLN A 154 32.40 -4.23 -6.32
N ASP A 155 32.60 -5.23 -7.16
CA ASP A 155 33.60 -5.56 -8.17
C ASP A 155 32.94 -6.35 -9.31
#